data_AF-A0A3N5NH07-F1
#
_entry.id   AF-A0A3N5NH07-F1
#
_cell.length_a   1.000
_cell.length_b   1.000
_cell.length_c   1.000
_cell.angle_alpha   90.00
_cell.angle_beta   90.00
_cell.angle_gamma   90.00
#
_symmetry.space_group_name_H-M   'P 1'
#
loop_
_entity.id
_entity.type
_entity.pdbx_description
1 polymer ?
#
loop_
_entity_poly.entity_id
_entity_poly.type
_entity_poly.pdbx_seq_one_letter_code
_entity_poly.pdbx_strand_id
1 'polypeptide(L)'
;MAKPRGVIESIAPGSVGEELGLRPGDVLLSINGQPVRDVIDVQFYGAEEFLELVVEREGEEWLLEGERDYGDELGLSFVHPTFDVDIRRCANNCDFCFVKQNAPGMRKSLYVKDDDYRYSFLFGNFVTLTNLTADDWARLEEQRLSPLYVSVHATDLELRRRFLSRKAAPDVLDQLRRLAELNIEVHTQVVLVPGLNDGEHLSRTVRDLEGLRGRPVASVGVVPVGLTRHHPGRCRTYTSAESQALLDQVQPWRDANRNRWGSAFVYPSDEWYLVAGRDVPPARAYDGYPQVENGVGMVRRLLDEWQALKGRLPGKELRPATLACGTLIAPVLLAIVDE
;
A
#
# COMPACT_ATOMS: atom_id res chain seq x y z
N MET A 1 -17.66 6.23 19.12
CA MET A 1 -17.89 6.15 17.67
C MET A 1 -18.79 4.95 17.47
N ALA A 2 -19.87 5.08 16.69
CA ALA A 2 -20.68 3.93 16.30
C ALA A 2 -19.78 2.89 15.61
N LYS A 3 -20.13 1.60 15.70
CA LYS A 3 -19.45 0.61 14.86
C LYS A 3 -19.59 1.05 13.39
N PRO A 4 -18.56 0.89 12.56
CA PRO A 4 -18.74 1.11 11.13
C PRO A 4 -19.88 0.24 10.63
N ARG A 5 -20.47 0.63 9.50
CA ARG A 5 -21.56 -0.08 8.84
C ARG A 5 -21.39 0.11 7.33
N GLY A 6 -21.96 -0.78 6.53
CA GLY A 6 -22.01 -0.67 5.07
C GLY A 6 -22.97 0.40 4.58
N VAL A 7 -22.77 1.66 5.01
CA VAL A 7 -23.61 2.79 4.60
C VAL A 7 -23.27 3.15 3.16
N ILE A 8 -24.27 3.05 2.28
CA ILE A 8 -24.16 3.41 0.88
C ILE A 8 -24.03 4.95 0.79
N GLU A 9 -22.93 5.41 0.20
CA GLU A 9 -22.66 6.84 -0.01
C GLU A 9 -23.26 7.33 -1.32
N SER A 10 -23.07 6.57 -2.40
CA SER A 10 -23.61 6.89 -3.72
C SER A 10 -23.89 5.63 -4.53
N ILE A 11 -24.75 5.79 -5.53
CA ILE A 11 -25.16 4.75 -6.47
C ILE A 11 -24.92 5.28 -7.88
N ALA A 12 -24.24 4.50 -8.71
CA ALA A 12 -23.98 4.87 -10.09
C ALA A 12 -25.28 4.81 -10.92
N PRO A 13 -25.56 5.81 -11.78
CA PRO A 13 -26.72 5.77 -12.66
C PRO A 13 -26.67 4.58 -13.62
N GLY A 14 -27.80 3.91 -13.81
CA GLY A 14 -27.93 2.71 -14.65
C GLY A 14 -27.24 1.48 -14.08
N SER A 15 -26.92 1.46 -12.79
CA SER A 15 -26.36 0.29 -12.11
C SER A 15 -27.44 -0.63 -11.57
N VAL A 16 -27.09 -1.89 -11.32
CA VAL A 16 -27.99 -2.86 -10.68
C VAL A 16 -28.51 -2.33 -9.33
N GLY A 17 -27.67 -1.62 -8.59
CA GLY A 17 -28.07 -1.00 -7.33
C GLY A 17 -29.18 0.05 -7.49
N GLU A 18 -29.17 0.85 -8.56
CA GLU A 18 -30.26 1.79 -8.85
C GLU A 18 -31.54 1.05 -9.24
N GLU A 19 -31.44 0.02 -10.08
CA GLU A 19 -32.59 -0.79 -10.54
C GLU A 19 -33.29 -1.53 -9.39
N LEU A 20 -32.51 -2.06 -8.45
CA LEU A 20 -33.00 -2.68 -7.21
C LEU A 20 -33.62 -1.68 -6.23
N GLY A 21 -33.51 -0.38 -6.50
CA GLY A 21 -34.08 0.67 -5.67
C GLY A 21 -33.31 0.94 -4.37
N LEU A 22 -32.00 0.65 -4.35
CA LEU A 22 -31.12 1.09 -3.28
C LEU A 22 -31.04 2.62 -3.24
N ARG A 23 -30.72 3.16 -2.07
CA ARG A 23 -30.63 4.61 -1.84
C ARG A 23 -29.37 4.96 -1.06
N PRO A 24 -28.77 6.14 -1.33
CA PRO A 24 -27.78 6.71 -0.41
C PRO A 24 -28.34 6.77 1.01
N GLY A 25 -27.56 6.30 1.99
CA GLY A 25 -27.94 6.20 3.39
C GLY A 25 -28.48 4.82 3.82
N ASP A 26 -28.85 3.94 2.87
CA ASP A 26 -29.15 2.55 3.19
C ASP A 26 -27.91 1.86 3.77
N VAL A 27 -28.12 0.92 4.69
CA VAL A 27 -27.04 0.08 5.22
C VAL A 27 -27.15 -1.32 4.66
N LEU A 28 -26.18 -1.72 3.85
CA LEU A 28 -26.11 -3.09 3.34
C LEU A 28 -25.68 -4.06 4.45
N LEU A 29 -26.50 -5.07 4.71
CA LEU A 29 -26.29 -6.06 5.77
C LEU A 29 -25.76 -7.38 5.23
N SER A 30 -26.35 -7.89 4.14
CA SER A 30 -25.93 -9.14 3.50
C SER A 30 -26.24 -9.17 2.00
N ILE A 31 -25.52 -10.04 1.28
CA ILE A 31 -25.77 -10.42 -0.11
C ILE A 31 -25.85 -11.94 -0.17
N ASN A 32 -26.89 -12.51 -0.79
CA ASN A 32 -27.09 -13.94 -0.98
C ASN A 32 -26.95 -14.74 0.33
N GLY A 33 -27.58 -14.23 1.40
CA GLY A 33 -27.51 -14.79 2.75
C GLY A 33 -26.15 -14.65 3.46
N GLN A 34 -25.14 -14.05 2.84
CA GLN A 34 -23.81 -13.84 3.43
C GLN A 34 -23.68 -12.42 4.00
N PRO A 35 -23.40 -12.26 5.31
CA PRO A 35 -23.16 -10.94 5.89
C PRO A 35 -21.96 -10.25 5.26
N VAL A 36 -22.11 -8.98 4.90
CA VAL A 36 -21.01 -8.18 4.32
C VAL A 36 -20.24 -7.45 5.42
N ARG A 37 -18.92 -7.65 5.46
CA ARG A 37 -18.03 -7.06 6.47
C ARG A 37 -17.26 -5.87 5.94
N ASP A 38 -17.21 -5.69 4.63
CA ASP A 38 -16.48 -4.65 3.91
C ASP A 38 -16.85 -4.67 2.42
N VAL A 39 -16.30 -3.72 1.67
CA VAL A 39 -16.52 -3.60 0.21
C VAL A 39 -16.00 -4.80 -0.59
N ILE A 40 -15.07 -5.59 -0.03
CA ILE A 40 -14.55 -6.79 -0.70
C ILE A 40 -15.63 -7.87 -0.69
N ASP A 41 -16.30 -8.08 0.44
CA ASP A 41 -17.45 -9.00 0.50
C ASP A 41 -18.56 -8.56 -0.46
N VAL A 42 -18.81 -7.26 -0.59
CA VAL A 42 -19.79 -6.72 -1.55
C VAL A 42 -19.40 -7.05 -2.99
N GLN A 43 -18.14 -6.85 -3.35
CA GLN A 43 -17.63 -7.20 -4.69
C GLN A 43 -17.65 -8.70 -4.95
N PHE A 44 -17.37 -9.51 -3.92
CA PHE A 44 -17.27 -10.96 -4.04
C PHE A 44 -18.66 -11.61 -4.15
N TYR A 45 -19.55 -11.35 -3.20
CA TYR A 45 -20.90 -11.93 -3.21
C TYR A 45 -21.81 -11.24 -4.25
N GLY A 46 -21.58 -9.96 -4.54
CA GLY A 46 -22.30 -9.22 -5.58
C GLY A 46 -21.89 -9.59 -7.01
N ALA A 47 -20.92 -10.50 -7.19
CA ALA A 47 -20.51 -10.99 -8.50
C ALA A 47 -21.46 -12.07 -9.09
N GLU A 48 -22.35 -12.63 -8.27
CA GLU A 48 -23.33 -13.63 -8.70
C GLU A 48 -24.42 -13.04 -9.62
N GLU A 49 -25.07 -13.91 -10.40
CA GLU A 49 -26.14 -13.54 -11.35
C GLU A 49 -27.44 -13.18 -10.63
N PHE A 50 -27.81 -13.95 -9.60
CA PHE A 50 -28.97 -13.66 -8.77
C PHE A 50 -28.51 -12.98 -7.50
N LEU A 51 -29.13 -11.84 -7.19
CA LEU A 51 -28.80 -11.02 -6.04
C LEU A 51 -29.99 -10.94 -5.09
N GLU A 52 -29.76 -11.36 -3.85
CA GLU A 52 -30.64 -11.16 -2.70
C GLU A 52 -29.92 -10.22 -1.73
N LEU A 53 -30.33 -8.96 -1.68
CA LEU A 53 -29.74 -7.94 -0.83
C LEU A 53 -30.63 -7.68 0.38
N VAL A 54 -30.05 -7.76 1.58
CA VAL A 54 -30.72 -7.30 2.81
C VAL A 54 -30.14 -5.96 3.20
N VAL A 55 -30.99 -4.93 3.25
CA VAL A 55 -30.60 -3.57 3.66
C VAL A 55 -31.42 -3.06 4.82
N GLU A 56 -30.79 -2.31 5.72
CA GLU A 56 -31.50 -1.52 6.72
C GLU A 56 -31.73 -0.10 6.17
N ARG A 57 -32.99 0.33 6.18
CA ARG A 57 -33.42 1.68 5.81
C ARG A 57 -34.34 2.21 6.90
N GLU A 58 -33.95 3.34 7.50
CA GLU A 58 -34.72 3.99 8.59
C GLU A 58 -35.02 3.07 9.79
N GLY A 59 -34.19 2.04 10.01
CA GLY A 59 -34.36 1.07 11.10
C GLY A 59 -35.23 -0.15 10.75
N GLU A 60 -35.72 -0.25 9.51
CA GLU A 60 -36.43 -1.42 8.99
C GLU A 60 -35.55 -2.19 8.00
N GLU A 61 -35.64 -3.53 8.03
CA GLU A 61 -34.94 -4.39 7.07
C GLU A 61 -35.78 -4.60 5.81
N TRP A 62 -35.15 -4.45 4.65
CA TRP A 62 -35.74 -4.63 3.34
C TRP A 62 -34.98 -5.72 2.59
N LEU A 63 -35.73 -6.67 2.03
CA LEU A 63 -35.21 -7.66 1.09
C LEU A 63 -35.41 -7.14 -0.33
N LEU A 64 -34.32 -7.00 -1.07
CA LEU A 64 -34.33 -6.57 -2.46
C LEU A 64 -33.74 -7.70 -3.31
N GLU A 65 -34.48 -8.12 -4.32
CA GLU A 65 -34.11 -9.23 -5.19
C GLU A 65 -34.04 -8.75 -6.64
N GLY A 66 -33.04 -9.24 -7.37
CA GLY A 66 -32.98 -9.06 -8.82
C GLY A 66 -31.85 -9.85 -9.46
N GLU A 67 -31.74 -9.67 -10.77
CA GLU A 67 -30.78 -10.37 -11.62
C GLU A 67 -29.75 -9.37 -12.12
N ARG A 68 -28.54 -9.87 -12.40
CA ARG A 68 -27.41 -9.09 -12.89
C ARG A 68 -26.88 -9.72 -14.16
N ASP A 69 -26.82 -8.94 -15.25
CA ASP A 69 -26.23 -9.39 -16.49
C ASP A 69 -24.69 -9.31 -16.45
N TYR A 70 -24.06 -10.08 -17.34
CA TYR A 70 -22.62 -10.06 -17.47
C TYR A 70 -22.10 -8.69 -17.93
N GLY A 71 -21.29 -8.07 -17.08
CA GLY A 71 -20.69 -6.75 -17.33
C GLY A 71 -21.36 -5.62 -16.57
N ASP A 72 -22.52 -5.85 -15.95
CA ASP A 72 -23.17 -4.84 -15.14
C ASP A 72 -22.38 -4.59 -13.86
N GLU A 73 -22.33 -3.33 -13.44
CA GLU A 73 -21.76 -2.96 -12.15
C GLU A 73 -22.88 -2.89 -11.11
N LEU A 74 -22.61 -3.34 -9.88
CA LEU A 74 -23.51 -3.09 -8.76
C LEU A 74 -23.65 -1.58 -8.50
N GLY A 75 -22.57 -0.83 -8.77
CA GLY A 75 -22.55 0.63 -8.77
C GLY A 75 -22.60 1.28 -7.38
N LEU A 76 -22.24 0.54 -6.33
CA LEU A 76 -22.31 1.04 -4.95
C LEU A 76 -20.96 1.61 -4.50
N SER A 77 -20.98 2.83 -3.95
CA SER A 77 -19.90 3.35 -3.13
C SER A 77 -20.31 3.40 -1.66
N PHE A 78 -19.36 3.29 -0.75
CA PHE A 78 -19.60 3.23 0.69
C PHE A 78 -18.79 4.29 1.42
N VAL A 79 -19.36 4.83 2.49
CA VAL A 79 -18.70 5.85 3.34
C VAL A 79 -17.37 5.35 3.91
N HIS A 80 -17.32 4.06 4.23
CA HIS A 80 -16.12 3.38 4.71
C HIS A 80 -15.91 2.09 3.91
N PRO A 81 -14.66 1.68 3.64
CA PRO A 81 -14.40 0.42 2.98
C PRO A 81 -14.67 -0.79 3.88
N THR A 82 -14.72 -0.60 5.20
CA THR A 82 -14.90 -1.66 6.21
C THR A 82 -16.15 -1.40 7.04
N PHE A 83 -16.91 -2.46 7.35
CA PHE A 83 -18.24 -2.40 7.97
C PHE A 83 -18.29 -3.09 9.33
N ASP A 84 -17.37 -3.99 9.64
CA ASP A 84 -17.37 -4.77 10.88
C ASP A 84 -16.55 -4.08 12.00
N VAL A 85 -15.35 -3.64 11.64
CA VAL A 85 -14.38 -2.93 12.46
C VAL A 85 -13.75 -1.84 11.63
N ASP A 86 -13.41 -0.71 12.26
CA ASP A 86 -12.90 0.47 11.57
C ASP A 86 -11.64 0.12 10.78
N ILE A 87 -10.55 -0.15 11.47
CA ILE A 87 -9.33 -0.65 10.84
C ILE A 87 -8.60 -1.56 11.81
N ARG A 88 -8.11 -2.70 11.31
CA ARG A 88 -7.31 -3.62 12.10
C ARG A 88 -6.00 -2.95 12.48
N ARG A 89 -5.71 -2.95 13.78
CA ARG A 89 -4.58 -2.21 14.33
C ARG A 89 -3.31 -3.03 14.34
N CYS A 90 -2.20 -2.37 14.04
CA CYS A 90 -0.87 -2.94 14.12
C CYS A 90 -0.48 -3.27 15.57
N ALA A 91 -0.18 -4.55 15.81
CA ALA A 91 0.29 -5.07 17.09
C ALA A 91 1.81 -4.92 17.30
N ASN A 92 2.56 -4.40 16.34
CA ASN A 92 4.01 -4.22 16.43
C ASN A 92 4.38 -2.97 17.23
N ASN A 93 5.60 -2.89 17.76
CA ASN A 93 6.05 -1.76 18.56
C ASN A 93 7.35 -1.14 18.01
N CYS A 94 7.54 -1.16 16.69
CA CYS A 94 8.73 -0.67 15.99
C CYS A 94 9.23 0.68 16.54
N ASP A 95 10.56 0.85 16.60
CA ASP A 95 11.19 2.09 17.08
C ASP A 95 10.85 3.26 16.14
N PHE A 96 10.87 3.01 14.83
CA PHE A 96 10.58 3.97 13.75
C PHE A 96 9.09 4.09 13.37
N CYS A 97 8.17 3.64 14.22
CA CYS A 97 6.73 3.64 13.89
C CYS A 97 6.23 5.06 13.58
N PHE A 98 5.84 5.31 12.32
CA PHE A 98 5.42 6.63 11.84
C PHE A 98 4.32 7.28 12.70
N VAL A 99 3.36 6.47 13.15
CA VAL A 99 2.26 6.94 13.99
C VAL A 99 2.70 7.43 15.37
N LYS A 100 3.74 6.82 15.97
CA LYS A 100 4.25 7.22 17.30
C LYS A 100 4.99 8.56 17.27
N GLN A 101 5.44 8.97 16.09
CA GLN A 101 6.19 10.20 15.87
C GLN A 101 5.33 11.32 15.29
N ASN A 102 4.00 11.18 15.31
CA ASN A 102 3.10 12.28 14.97
C ASN A 102 3.12 13.35 16.07
N ALA A 103 3.13 14.61 15.64
CA ALA A 103 3.00 15.76 16.55
C ALA A 103 1.71 15.65 17.38
N PRO A 104 1.65 16.19 18.61
CA PRO A 104 0.42 16.21 19.40
C PRO A 104 -0.65 17.10 18.76
N GLY A 105 -1.94 16.78 19.00
CA GLY A 105 -3.08 17.60 18.54
C GLY A 105 -3.46 17.42 17.07
N MET A 106 -2.91 16.43 16.38
CA MET A 106 -3.23 16.13 14.98
C MET A 106 -4.61 15.46 14.84
N ARG A 107 -5.09 15.33 13.59
CA ARG A 107 -6.34 14.61 13.29
C ARG A 107 -6.27 13.18 13.86
N LYS A 108 -7.36 12.72 14.50
CA LYS A 108 -7.42 11.41 15.17
C LYS A 108 -7.04 10.25 14.25
N SER A 109 -7.43 10.31 12.97
CA SER A 109 -7.10 9.30 11.96
C SER A 109 -5.59 9.13 11.76
N LEU A 110 -4.78 10.17 11.97
CA LEU A 110 -3.32 10.08 11.86
C LEU A 110 -2.69 9.27 13.01
N TYR A 111 -3.40 9.06 14.11
CA TYR A 111 -2.90 8.26 15.25
C TYR A 111 -3.29 6.78 15.17
N VAL A 112 -3.94 6.35 14.08
CA VAL A 112 -4.32 4.96 13.91
C VAL A 112 -3.16 4.21 13.25
N LYS A 113 -2.69 3.16 13.90
CA LYS A 113 -1.69 2.25 13.34
C LYS A 113 -2.41 1.18 12.56
N ASP A 114 -2.46 1.31 11.25
CA ASP A 114 -3.06 0.31 10.38
C ASP A 114 -2.11 -0.89 10.16
N ASP A 115 -2.72 -2.05 10.00
CA ASP A 115 -2.08 -3.32 9.60
C ASP A 115 -3.19 -4.24 9.08
N ASP A 116 -4.05 -3.70 8.21
CA ASP A 116 -5.28 -4.34 7.74
C ASP A 116 -5.09 -4.82 6.30
N TYR A 117 -5.11 -6.15 6.08
CA TYR A 117 -4.88 -6.73 4.75
C TYR A 117 -5.93 -6.30 3.72
N ARG A 118 -7.12 -5.88 4.16
CA ARG A 118 -8.18 -5.38 3.27
C ARG A 118 -7.77 -4.06 2.64
N TYR A 119 -7.19 -3.15 3.44
CA TYR A 119 -6.60 -1.91 2.94
C TYR A 119 -5.36 -2.17 2.08
N SER A 120 -4.64 -3.26 2.34
CA SER A 120 -3.54 -3.70 1.49
C SER A 120 -4.02 -4.04 0.08
N PHE A 121 -5.08 -4.85 -0.02
CA PHE A 121 -5.69 -5.22 -1.30
C PHE A 121 -6.35 -4.01 -2.00
N LEU A 122 -7.12 -3.20 -1.28
CA LEU A 122 -7.92 -2.11 -1.86
C LEU A 122 -7.09 -0.89 -2.26
N PHE A 123 -6.06 -0.55 -1.49
CA PHE A 123 -5.37 0.74 -1.60
C PHE A 123 -3.84 0.65 -1.64
N GLY A 124 -3.28 -0.55 -1.57
CA GLY A 124 -1.83 -0.74 -1.58
C GLY A 124 -1.13 -0.45 -0.25
N ASN A 125 -1.87 -0.41 0.87
CA ASN A 125 -1.27 -0.21 2.18
C ASN A 125 -0.37 -1.40 2.59
N PHE A 126 0.82 -1.12 3.10
CA PHE A 126 1.75 -2.17 3.50
C PHE A 126 1.40 -2.77 4.87
N VAL A 127 1.21 -4.09 4.91
CA VAL A 127 0.92 -4.86 6.12
C VAL A 127 2.07 -5.77 6.52
N THR A 128 2.24 -6.00 7.81
CA THR A 128 3.29 -6.85 8.36
C THR A 128 2.92 -8.34 8.39
N LEU A 129 1.64 -8.67 8.14
CA LEU A 129 1.05 -10.01 8.29
C LEU A 129 1.09 -10.56 9.72
N THR A 130 1.52 -9.77 10.70
CA THR A 130 1.75 -10.29 12.05
C THR A 130 0.47 -10.41 12.89
N ASN A 131 -0.64 -9.80 12.46
CA ASN A 131 -1.93 -9.79 13.18
C ASN A 131 -3.02 -10.64 12.51
N LEU A 132 -2.67 -11.46 11.49
CA LEU A 132 -3.64 -12.35 10.82
C LEU A 132 -4.05 -13.51 11.73
N THR A 133 -5.37 -13.70 11.86
CA THR A 133 -6.00 -14.84 12.56
C THR A 133 -6.22 -16.03 11.62
N ALA A 134 -6.66 -17.17 12.15
CA ALA A 134 -7.04 -18.33 11.33
C ALA A 134 -8.16 -17.98 10.34
N ASP A 135 -9.17 -17.23 10.79
CA ASP A 135 -10.29 -16.79 9.95
C ASP A 135 -9.83 -15.84 8.84
N ASP A 136 -8.85 -14.97 9.12
CA ASP A 136 -8.27 -14.10 8.09
C ASP A 136 -7.57 -14.90 7.00
N TRP A 137 -6.83 -15.94 7.40
CA TRP A 137 -6.18 -16.82 6.43
C TRP A 137 -7.19 -17.65 5.62
N ALA A 138 -8.26 -18.13 6.25
CA ALA A 138 -9.33 -18.83 5.55
C ALA A 138 -10.01 -17.91 4.53
N ARG A 139 -10.22 -16.63 4.89
CA ARG A 139 -10.78 -15.65 3.97
C ARG A 139 -9.86 -15.31 2.80
N LEU A 140 -8.55 -15.17 3.05
CA LEU A 140 -7.56 -15.00 1.99
C LEU A 140 -7.58 -16.18 1.00
N GLU A 141 -7.78 -17.40 1.50
CA GLU A 141 -7.93 -18.60 0.68
C GLU A 141 -9.22 -18.62 -0.15
N GLU A 142 -10.34 -18.26 0.47
CA GLU A 142 -11.67 -18.20 -0.18
C GLU A 142 -11.71 -17.13 -1.28
N GLN A 143 -11.31 -15.90 -0.95
CA GLN A 143 -11.51 -14.73 -1.81
C GLN A 143 -10.29 -14.40 -2.69
N ARG A 144 -9.15 -15.08 -2.50
CA ARG A 144 -7.91 -14.92 -3.30
C ARG A 144 -7.47 -13.47 -3.44
N LEU A 145 -7.49 -12.72 -2.33
CA LEU A 145 -7.21 -11.28 -2.33
C LEU A 145 -5.78 -10.99 -2.79
N SER A 146 -5.62 -10.53 -4.03
CA SER A 146 -4.32 -10.32 -4.68
C SER A 146 -4.35 -9.09 -5.59
N PRO A 147 -3.29 -8.26 -5.60
CA PRO A 147 -2.06 -8.40 -4.81
C PRO A 147 -2.19 -7.91 -3.37
N LEU A 148 -1.26 -8.33 -2.50
CA LEU A 148 -1.06 -7.74 -1.17
C LEU A 148 0.29 -7.00 -1.08
N TYR A 149 0.36 -5.97 -0.25
CA TYR A 149 1.55 -5.16 -0.03
C TYR A 149 2.13 -5.50 1.34
N VAL A 150 3.33 -6.07 1.38
CA VAL A 150 3.89 -6.73 2.58
C VAL A 150 5.17 -6.08 3.08
N SER A 151 5.14 -5.60 4.31
CA SER A 151 6.28 -5.09 5.07
C SER A 151 7.15 -6.23 5.61
N VAL A 152 8.20 -6.58 4.86
CA VAL A 152 9.13 -7.68 5.20
C VAL A 152 10.18 -7.20 6.18
N HIS A 153 10.87 -6.10 5.84
CA HIS A 153 11.99 -5.46 6.57
C HIS A 153 13.25 -6.32 6.82
N ALA A 154 13.10 -7.59 7.16
CA ALA A 154 14.19 -8.56 7.30
C ALA A 154 13.61 -9.98 7.19
N THR A 155 14.33 -10.88 6.52
CA THR A 155 13.95 -12.31 6.43
C THR A 155 14.55 -13.16 7.55
N ASP A 156 15.58 -12.67 8.24
CA ASP A 156 16.04 -13.30 9.46
C ASP A 156 15.01 -13.13 10.58
N LEU A 157 14.51 -14.24 11.12
CA LEU A 157 13.40 -14.25 12.08
C LEU A 157 13.68 -13.42 13.34
N GLU A 158 14.86 -13.60 13.94
CA GLU A 158 15.21 -12.91 15.19
C GLU A 158 15.46 -11.41 14.95
N LEU A 159 16.11 -11.07 13.83
CA LEU A 159 16.24 -9.68 13.42
C LEU A 159 14.88 -9.04 13.16
N ARG A 160 13.96 -9.72 12.45
CA ARG A 160 12.62 -9.21 12.17
C ARG A 160 11.83 -8.99 13.46
N ARG A 161 11.88 -9.93 14.41
CA ARG A 161 11.27 -9.79 15.75
C ARG A 161 11.83 -8.60 16.51
N ARG A 162 13.14 -8.38 16.45
CA ARG A 162 13.80 -7.20 17.04
C ARG A 162 13.36 -5.91 16.35
N PHE A 163 13.36 -5.88 15.02
CA PHE A 163 12.96 -4.74 14.20
C PHE A 163 11.53 -4.30 14.49
N LEU A 164 10.59 -5.25 14.54
CA LEU A 164 9.19 -5.02 14.87
C LEU A 164 8.93 -4.80 16.37
N SER A 165 9.94 -5.00 17.22
CA SER A 165 9.81 -5.07 18.68
C SER A 165 8.68 -6.01 19.12
N ARG A 166 8.61 -7.18 18.49
CA ARG A 166 7.56 -8.18 18.71
C ARG A 166 8.16 -9.59 18.70
N LYS A 167 8.35 -10.17 19.89
CA LYS A 167 8.92 -11.52 20.07
C LYS A 167 8.09 -12.63 19.42
N ALA A 168 6.77 -12.48 19.39
CA ALA A 168 5.84 -13.45 18.82
C ALA A 168 5.57 -13.23 17.32
N ALA A 169 6.35 -12.40 16.62
CA ALA A 169 6.18 -12.25 15.18
C ALA A 169 6.48 -13.60 14.48
N PRO A 170 5.60 -14.07 13.58
CA PRO A 170 5.85 -15.27 12.77
C PRO A 170 7.00 -15.06 11.78
N ASP A 171 7.51 -16.18 11.25
CA ASP A 171 8.46 -16.15 10.14
C ASP A 171 7.78 -15.64 8.87
N VAL A 172 8.31 -14.55 8.34
CA VAL A 172 7.75 -13.91 7.14
C VAL A 172 7.90 -14.79 5.91
N LEU A 173 8.97 -15.58 5.80
CA LEU A 173 9.18 -16.45 4.65
C LEU A 173 8.14 -17.58 4.62
N ASP A 174 7.77 -18.12 5.78
CA ASP A 174 6.70 -19.12 5.86
C ASP A 174 5.34 -18.51 5.51
N GLN A 175 5.08 -17.28 5.97
CA GLN A 175 3.85 -16.56 5.58
C GLN A 175 3.80 -16.26 4.08
N LEU A 176 4.93 -15.87 3.47
CA LEU A 176 5.02 -15.65 2.03
C LEU A 176 4.82 -16.97 1.25
N ARG A 177 5.44 -18.08 1.69
CA ARG A 177 5.21 -19.39 1.07
C ARG A 177 3.74 -19.80 1.12
N ARG A 178 3.07 -19.57 2.26
CA ARG A 178 1.63 -19.81 2.39
C ARG A 178 0.82 -18.94 1.42
N LEU A 179 1.15 -17.65 1.26
CA LEU A 179 0.50 -16.80 0.25
C LEU A 179 0.73 -17.32 -1.18
N ALA A 180 1.91 -17.89 -1.46
CA ALA A 180 2.20 -18.52 -2.74
C ALA A 180 1.30 -19.74 -3.02
N GLU A 181 1.08 -20.60 -2.02
CA GLU A 181 0.14 -21.74 -2.10
C GLU A 181 -1.29 -21.28 -2.38
N LEU A 182 -1.64 -20.08 -1.89
CA LEU A 182 -2.94 -19.46 -2.14
C LEU A 182 -3.05 -18.73 -3.49
N ASN A 183 -1.99 -18.74 -4.32
CA ASN A 183 -1.87 -17.95 -5.55
C ASN A 183 -2.06 -16.43 -5.33
N ILE A 184 -1.64 -15.92 -4.17
CA ILE A 184 -1.68 -14.49 -3.87
C ILE A 184 -0.31 -13.89 -4.19
N GLU A 185 -0.28 -13.00 -5.18
CA GLU A 185 0.89 -12.18 -5.50
C GLU A 185 1.11 -11.09 -4.43
N VAL A 186 2.37 -10.73 -4.17
CA VAL A 186 2.74 -9.67 -3.22
C VAL A 186 3.77 -8.69 -3.75
N HIS A 187 3.59 -7.42 -3.38
CA HIS A 187 4.60 -6.37 -3.46
C HIS A 187 5.24 -6.20 -2.08
N THR A 188 6.55 -6.37 -1.96
CA THR A 188 7.22 -6.33 -0.65
C THR A 188 7.94 -5.02 -0.42
N GLN A 189 8.07 -4.62 0.85
CA GLN A 189 8.84 -3.45 1.26
C GLN A 189 9.90 -3.83 2.31
N VAL A 190 11.07 -3.23 2.16
CA VAL A 190 12.16 -3.25 3.12
C VAL A 190 12.50 -1.80 3.51
N VAL A 191 11.89 -1.34 4.61
CA VAL A 191 12.35 -0.14 5.32
C VAL A 191 13.69 -0.43 5.98
N LEU A 192 14.71 0.31 5.62
CA LEU A 192 16.06 0.19 6.17
C LEU A 192 16.28 1.17 7.32
N VAL A 193 16.89 0.68 8.39
CA VAL A 193 17.33 1.45 9.56
C VAL A 193 18.85 1.29 9.69
N PRO A 194 19.61 2.39 9.74
CA PRO A 194 21.07 2.32 9.77
C PRO A 194 21.61 1.46 10.93
N GLY A 195 22.48 0.50 10.60
CA GLY A 195 23.12 -0.40 11.55
C GLY A 195 22.20 -1.46 12.17
N LEU A 196 21.00 -1.67 11.62
CA LEU A 196 20.06 -2.68 12.10
C LEU A 196 19.78 -3.77 11.06
N ASN A 197 19.27 -3.41 9.89
CA ASN A 197 18.88 -4.36 8.83
C ASN A 197 19.48 -4.02 7.45
N ASP A 198 20.56 -3.24 7.42
CA ASP A 198 21.32 -2.88 6.23
C ASP A 198 22.51 -3.82 5.97
N GLY A 199 23.31 -3.51 4.95
CA GLY A 199 24.51 -4.28 4.60
C GLY A 199 24.19 -5.74 4.28
N GLU A 200 24.84 -6.68 4.98
CA GLU A 200 24.65 -8.11 4.73
C GLU A 200 23.24 -8.61 5.10
N HIS A 201 22.57 -7.97 6.06
CA HIS A 201 21.18 -8.30 6.38
C HIS A 201 20.23 -7.97 5.23
N LEU A 202 20.48 -6.86 4.54
CA LEU A 202 19.77 -6.52 3.31
C LEU A 202 20.12 -7.51 2.19
N SER A 203 21.41 -7.83 1.99
CA SER A 203 21.85 -8.82 0.99
C SER A 203 21.13 -10.17 1.16
N ARG A 204 21.02 -10.66 2.41
CA ARG A 204 20.25 -11.87 2.73
C ARG A 204 18.77 -11.71 2.41
N THR A 205 18.16 -10.60 2.86
CA THR A 205 16.73 -10.32 2.64
C THR A 205 16.39 -10.31 1.14
N VAL A 206 17.20 -9.63 0.33
CA VAL A 206 17.00 -9.58 -1.13
C VAL A 206 17.14 -10.96 -1.75
N ARG A 207 18.18 -11.73 -1.39
CA ARG A 207 18.40 -13.09 -1.90
C ARG A 207 17.23 -14.03 -1.57
N ASP A 208 16.73 -13.97 -0.35
CA ASP A 208 15.60 -14.80 0.09
C ASP A 208 14.31 -14.44 -0.68
N LEU A 209 14.06 -13.14 -0.93
CA LEU A 209 12.91 -12.66 -1.70
C LEU A 209 13.05 -12.94 -3.21
N GLU A 210 14.26 -12.88 -3.77
CA GLU A 210 14.56 -13.31 -5.15
C GLU A 210 14.25 -14.80 -5.34
N GLY A 211 14.48 -15.63 -4.31
CA GLY A 211 14.09 -17.05 -4.30
C GLY A 211 12.58 -17.29 -4.34
N LEU A 212 11.78 -16.27 -4.03
CA LEU A 212 10.32 -16.27 -4.05
C LEU A 212 9.75 -15.41 -5.19
N ARG A 213 10.58 -15.00 -6.16
CA ARG A 213 10.15 -14.16 -7.28
C ARG A 213 9.09 -14.87 -8.12
N GLY A 214 8.06 -14.12 -8.51
CA GLY A 214 6.99 -14.58 -9.40
C GLY A 214 5.96 -15.48 -8.71
N ARG A 215 6.30 -16.07 -7.55
CA ARG A 215 5.39 -16.75 -6.63
C ARG A 215 5.94 -16.73 -5.19
N PRO A 216 5.42 -15.87 -4.28
CA PRO A 216 4.41 -14.85 -4.52
C PRO A 216 5.01 -13.47 -4.86
N VAL A 217 6.33 -13.26 -4.77
CA VAL A 217 6.90 -11.90 -4.73
C VAL A 217 7.02 -11.33 -6.13
N ALA A 218 6.27 -10.26 -6.43
CA ALA A 218 6.33 -9.54 -7.70
C ALA A 218 7.41 -8.45 -7.71
N SER A 219 7.59 -7.76 -6.59
CA SER A 219 8.56 -6.66 -6.47
C SER A 219 9.03 -6.44 -5.03
N VAL A 220 10.17 -5.76 -4.89
CA VAL A 220 10.78 -5.38 -3.61
C VAL A 220 11.11 -3.89 -3.64
N GLY A 221 10.38 -3.07 -2.86
CA GLY A 221 10.72 -1.68 -2.62
C GLY A 221 11.70 -1.55 -1.45
N VAL A 222 12.82 -0.84 -1.65
CA VAL A 222 13.82 -0.59 -0.60
C VAL A 222 13.77 0.90 -0.25
N VAL A 223 13.41 1.23 0.98
CA VAL A 223 13.18 2.62 1.41
C VAL A 223 13.96 2.95 2.67
N PRO A 224 14.47 4.18 2.84
CA PRO A 224 15.12 4.56 4.08
C PRO A 224 14.07 4.80 5.17
N VAL A 225 14.50 4.72 6.43
CA VAL A 225 13.65 5.11 7.56
C VAL A 225 13.35 6.61 7.53
N GLY A 226 12.06 6.96 7.54
CA GLY A 226 11.58 8.33 7.67
C GLY A 226 11.33 8.71 9.14
N LEU A 227 11.98 9.77 9.62
CA LEU A 227 11.88 10.25 10.99
C LEU A 227 11.34 11.68 11.03
N THR A 228 10.49 11.98 12.02
CA THR A 228 10.04 13.35 12.29
C THR A 228 10.83 13.95 13.45
N ARG A 229 10.75 15.28 13.63
CA ARG A 229 11.29 15.96 14.83
C ARG A 229 10.66 15.51 16.15
N HIS A 230 9.54 14.78 16.11
CA HIS A 230 8.83 14.25 17.27
C HIS A 230 9.16 12.76 17.51
N HIS A 231 10.11 12.19 16.77
CA HIS A 231 10.54 10.82 16.95
C HIS A 231 11.09 10.59 18.37
N PRO A 232 10.52 9.64 19.15
CA PRO A 232 10.93 9.41 20.54
C PRO A 232 12.09 8.40 20.67
N GLY A 233 12.43 7.71 19.58
CA GLY A 233 13.37 6.59 19.56
C GLY A 233 14.83 6.99 19.36
N ARG A 234 15.68 5.99 19.13
CA ARG A 234 17.13 6.17 18.92
C ARG A 234 17.55 6.02 17.46
N CYS A 235 16.58 5.80 16.57
CA CYS A 235 16.84 5.70 15.14
C CYS A 235 17.39 7.03 14.60
N ARG A 236 18.22 6.94 13.57
CA ARG A 236 18.68 8.08 12.77
C ARG A 236 18.37 7.83 11.31
N THR A 237 18.35 8.91 10.53
CA THR A 237 18.26 8.83 9.07
C THR A 237 19.62 8.47 8.47
N TYR A 238 19.58 8.08 7.19
CA TYR A 238 20.77 7.85 6.38
C TYR A 238 21.46 9.18 6.02
N THR A 239 22.79 9.14 5.96
CA THR A 239 23.59 10.23 5.40
C THR A 239 23.72 10.08 3.89
N SER A 240 24.11 11.16 3.20
CA SER A 240 24.35 11.13 1.75
C SER A 240 25.35 10.05 1.34
N ALA A 241 26.45 9.88 2.08
CA ALA A 241 27.46 8.85 1.80
C ALA A 241 26.92 7.43 1.96
N GLU A 242 26.10 7.18 2.99
CA GLU A 242 25.47 5.87 3.19
C GLU A 242 24.40 5.59 2.13
N SER A 243 23.64 6.61 1.71
CA SER A 243 22.70 6.50 0.60
C SER A 243 23.38 6.18 -0.73
N GLN A 244 24.54 6.77 -1.00
CA GLN A 244 25.37 6.41 -2.16
C GLN A 244 25.83 4.96 -2.09
N ALA A 245 26.35 4.52 -0.94
CA ALA A 245 26.78 3.15 -0.74
C ALA A 245 25.63 2.14 -0.91
N LEU A 246 24.42 2.47 -0.44
CA LEU A 246 23.24 1.64 -0.63
C LEU A 246 22.86 1.51 -2.12
N LEU A 247 22.85 2.62 -2.85
CA LEU A 247 22.57 2.60 -4.28
C LEU A 247 23.61 1.76 -5.04
N ASP A 248 24.89 1.87 -4.67
CA ASP A 248 25.97 1.07 -5.25
C ASP A 248 25.86 -0.43 -4.88
N GLN A 249 25.37 -0.76 -3.68
CA GLN A 249 25.08 -2.13 -3.27
C GLN A 249 23.92 -2.74 -4.05
N VAL A 250 22.85 -1.97 -4.28
CA VAL A 250 21.62 -2.45 -4.92
C VAL A 250 21.74 -2.56 -6.44
N GLN A 251 22.57 -1.72 -7.07
CA GLN A 251 22.68 -1.65 -8.53
C GLN A 251 23.05 -2.98 -9.20
N PRO A 252 24.04 -3.77 -8.71
CA PRO A 252 24.36 -5.07 -9.28
C PRO A 252 23.19 -6.07 -9.27
N TRP A 253 22.37 -6.06 -8.21
CA TRP A 253 21.17 -6.92 -8.14
C TRP A 253 20.17 -6.53 -9.21
N ARG A 254 19.92 -5.23 -9.38
CA ARG A 254 19.01 -4.70 -10.40
C ARG A 254 19.45 -5.09 -11.81
N ASP A 255 20.74 -4.97 -12.11
CA ASP A 255 21.29 -5.31 -13.42
C ASP A 255 21.24 -6.82 -13.68
N ALA A 256 21.61 -7.64 -12.68
CA ALA A 256 21.51 -9.09 -12.76
C ALA A 256 20.06 -9.56 -12.99
N ASN A 257 19.11 -8.99 -12.23
CA ASN A 257 17.69 -9.31 -12.33
C ASN A 257 17.12 -8.88 -13.68
N ARG A 258 17.50 -7.70 -14.16
CA ARG A 258 17.07 -7.23 -15.49
C ARG A 258 17.57 -8.13 -16.61
N ASN A 259 18.83 -8.55 -16.55
CA ASN A 259 19.40 -9.47 -17.54
C ASN A 259 18.75 -10.86 -17.49
N ARG A 260 18.40 -11.33 -16.30
CA ARG A 260 17.83 -12.67 -16.09
C ARG A 260 16.33 -12.73 -16.38
N TRP A 261 15.59 -11.66 -16.08
CA TRP A 261 14.13 -11.69 -15.99
C TRP A 261 13.41 -10.55 -16.70
N GLY A 262 14.14 -9.60 -17.29
CA GLY A 262 13.55 -8.43 -17.95
C GLY A 262 13.07 -7.32 -17.01
N SER A 263 13.19 -7.49 -15.68
CA SER A 263 12.82 -6.48 -14.67
C SER A 263 13.88 -6.37 -13.58
N ALA A 264 14.02 -5.18 -12.98
CA ALA A 264 14.97 -4.93 -11.89
C ALA A 264 14.60 -5.67 -10.61
N PHE A 265 13.30 -5.94 -10.37
CA PHE A 265 12.71 -6.63 -9.21
C PHE A 265 12.90 -5.91 -7.87
N VAL A 266 14.08 -5.34 -7.63
CA VAL A 266 14.45 -4.51 -6.47
C VAL A 266 14.47 -3.04 -6.89
N TYR A 267 13.72 -2.21 -6.17
CA TYR A 267 13.55 -0.80 -6.49
C TYR A 267 13.84 0.07 -5.27
N PRO A 268 14.99 0.77 -5.23
CA PRO A 268 15.20 1.81 -4.23
C PRO A 268 14.22 2.98 -4.47
N SER A 269 13.63 3.53 -3.42
CA SER A 269 12.80 4.73 -3.51
C SER A 269 13.57 5.96 -4.01
N ASP A 270 12.83 6.93 -4.51
CA ASP A 270 13.40 8.18 -5.03
C ASP A 270 14.14 8.97 -3.93
N GLU A 271 13.75 8.79 -2.67
CA GLU A 271 14.44 9.38 -1.51
C GLU A 271 15.93 9.02 -1.46
N TRP A 272 16.30 7.77 -1.81
CA TRP A 272 17.71 7.37 -1.83
C TRP A 272 18.53 8.23 -2.80
N TYR A 273 17.99 8.49 -3.99
CA TYR A 273 18.65 9.29 -5.02
C TYR A 273 18.78 10.75 -4.58
N LEU A 274 17.69 11.32 -4.05
CA LEU A 274 17.68 12.71 -3.57
C LEU A 274 18.66 12.93 -2.41
N VAL A 275 18.68 12.03 -1.41
CA VAL A 275 19.62 12.12 -0.27
C VAL A 275 21.06 11.87 -0.71
N ALA A 276 21.29 10.97 -1.67
CA ALA A 276 22.60 10.71 -2.24
C ALA A 276 23.13 11.85 -3.13
N GLY A 277 22.27 12.80 -3.55
CA GLY A 277 22.59 13.82 -4.54
C GLY A 277 22.81 13.22 -5.94
N ARG A 278 22.11 12.13 -6.27
CA ARG A 278 22.13 11.48 -7.60
C ARG A 278 20.82 11.73 -8.32
N ASP A 279 20.88 11.80 -9.64
CA ASP A 279 19.66 11.89 -10.46
C ASP A 279 18.80 10.64 -10.29
N VAL A 280 17.48 10.84 -10.27
CA VAL A 280 16.54 9.71 -10.31
C VAL A 280 16.63 8.99 -11.66
N PRO A 281 16.50 7.64 -11.70
CA PRO A 281 16.56 6.87 -12.93
C PRO A 281 15.54 7.28 -14.00
N PRO A 282 15.76 6.94 -15.28
CA PRO A 282 14.74 7.10 -16.33
C PRO A 282 13.54 6.17 -16.09
N ALA A 283 12.36 6.50 -16.65
CA ALA A 283 11.11 5.75 -16.48
C ALA A 283 11.23 4.23 -16.69
N ARG A 284 11.99 3.81 -17.71
CA ARG A 284 12.26 2.39 -18.01
C ARG A 284 12.87 1.59 -16.85
N ALA A 285 13.54 2.26 -15.91
CA ALA A 285 14.20 1.61 -14.79
C ALA A 285 13.24 1.19 -13.67
N TYR A 286 11.97 1.60 -13.77
CA TYR A 286 10.91 1.35 -12.80
C TYR A 286 9.92 0.26 -13.21
N ASP A 287 10.06 -0.33 -14.41
CA ASP A 287 9.30 -1.51 -14.87
C ASP A 287 7.78 -1.40 -14.68
N GLY A 288 7.20 -0.24 -15.01
CA GLY A 288 5.76 0.00 -14.84
C GLY A 288 5.33 0.50 -13.46
N TYR A 289 6.28 0.88 -12.60
CA TYR A 289 6.05 1.49 -11.29
C TYR A 289 5.28 0.61 -10.29
N PRO A 290 5.67 -0.66 -10.05
CA PRO A 290 4.96 -1.58 -9.16
C PRO A 290 5.07 -1.22 -7.65
N GLN A 291 5.68 -0.09 -7.32
CA GLN A 291 6.01 0.34 -5.96
C GLN A 291 5.77 1.86 -5.79
N VAL A 292 4.88 2.45 -6.60
CA VAL A 292 4.65 3.90 -6.58
C VAL A 292 4.09 4.37 -5.24
N GLU A 293 3.25 3.55 -4.60
CA GLU A 293 2.70 3.73 -3.25
C GLU A 293 3.79 3.76 -2.18
N ASN A 294 4.97 3.21 -2.50
CA ASN A 294 6.14 3.12 -1.64
C ASN A 294 7.21 4.20 -1.95
N GLY A 295 6.83 5.27 -2.67
CA GLY A 295 7.74 6.36 -3.00
C GLY A 295 8.78 6.03 -4.07
N VAL A 296 8.54 5.00 -4.88
CA VAL A 296 9.42 4.58 -5.97
C VAL A 296 8.91 5.16 -7.29
N GLY A 297 9.66 6.10 -7.88
CA GLY A 297 9.39 6.67 -9.20
C GLY A 297 8.42 7.85 -9.25
N MET A 298 7.97 8.37 -8.10
CA MET A 298 7.11 9.55 -8.02
C MET A 298 7.79 10.81 -8.60
N VAL A 299 9.08 11.00 -8.31
CA VAL A 299 9.88 12.12 -8.81
C VAL A 299 10.10 11.98 -10.31
N ARG A 300 10.38 10.76 -10.79
CA ARG A 300 10.50 10.51 -12.23
C ARG A 300 9.20 10.83 -12.96
N ARG A 301 8.04 10.39 -12.43
CA ARG A 301 6.73 10.71 -13.00
C ARG A 301 6.49 12.22 -13.07
N LEU A 302 6.76 12.94 -11.98
CA LEU A 302 6.65 14.40 -11.95
C LEU A 302 7.51 15.06 -13.04
N LEU A 303 8.76 14.62 -13.19
CA LEU A 303 9.67 15.14 -14.21
C LEU A 303 9.17 14.82 -15.62
N ASP A 304 8.64 13.62 -15.88
CA ASP A 304 8.07 13.26 -17.19
C ASP A 304 6.81 14.08 -17.52
N GLU A 305 5.93 14.26 -16.54
CA GLU A 305 4.73 15.09 -16.66
C GLU A 305 5.10 16.56 -16.96
N TRP A 306 6.12 17.10 -16.27
CA TRP A 306 6.65 18.43 -16.56
C TRP A 306 7.19 18.55 -17.99
N GLN A 307 8.04 17.61 -18.43
CA GLN A 307 8.61 17.65 -19.78
C GLN A 307 7.54 17.58 -20.87
N ALA A 308 6.45 16.84 -20.65
CA ALA A 308 5.31 16.79 -21.56
C ALA A 308 4.47 18.09 -21.56
N LEU A 309 4.38 18.78 -20.41
CA LEU A 309 3.58 19.97 -20.23
C LEU A 309 4.29 21.26 -20.68
N LYS A 310 5.60 21.40 -20.42
CA LYS A 310 6.30 22.69 -20.54
C LYS A 310 6.20 23.35 -21.91
N GLY A 311 6.23 22.55 -23.00
CA GLY A 311 6.08 23.06 -24.37
C GLY A 311 4.65 23.48 -24.75
N ARG A 312 3.64 23.15 -23.93
CA ARG A 312 2.22 23.45 -24.14
C ARG A 312 1.71 24.61 -23.27
N LEU A 313 2.55 25.15 -22.39
CA LEU A 313 2.15 26.22 -21.49
C LEU A 313 1.83 27.50 -22.31
N PRO A 314 0.70 28.18 -22.05
CA PRO A 314 0.36 29.40 -22.75
C PRO A 314 1.38 30.49 -22.41
N GLY A 315 2.19 30.85 -23.40
CA GLY A 315 3.16 31.93 -23.26
C GLY A 315 2.45 33.28 -23.17
N LYS A 316 2.42 33.87 -21.96
CA LYS A 316 2.93 35.23 -21.66
C LYS A 316 2.57 35.78 -20.28
N GLU A 317 1.63 35.21 -19.54
CA GLU A 317 1.29 35.70 -18.19
C GLU A 317 0.87 34.57 -17.26
N LEU A 318 1.85 33.90 -16.63
CA LEU A 318 1.56 33.02 -15.51
C LEU A 318 1.39 33.87 -14.24
N ARG A 319 0.32 33.61 -13.48
CA ARG A 319 0.13 34.25 -12.18
C ARG A 319 1.20 33.75 -11.21
N PRO A 320 1.70 34.61 -10.30
CA PRO A 320 2.61 34.15 -9.25
C PRO A 320 1.91 33.09 -8.40
N ALA A 321 2.63 32.01 -8.11
CA ALA A 321 2.16 30.90 -7.28
C ALA A 321 3.21 30.55 -6.23
N THR A 322 2.74 30.11 -5.06
CA THR A 322 3.61 29.61 -3.99
C THR A 322 3.50 28.09 -3.92
N LEU A 323 4.62 27.39 -4.06
CA LEU A 323 4.69 25.94 -3.93
C LEU A 323 5.13 25.57 -2.51
N ALA A 324 4.28 24.85 -1.79
CA ALA A 324 4.64 24.24 -0.50
C ALA A 324 5.08 22.80 -0.72
N CYS A 325 6.28 22.44 -0.27
CA CYS A 325 6.85 21.11 -0.47
C CYS A 325 7.73 20.67 0.70
N GLY A 326 8.11 19.38 0.72
CA GLY A 326 9.15 18.88 1.61
C GLY A 326 10.53 19.41 1.22
N THR A 327 11.43 19.57 2.19
CA THR A 327 12.78 20.11 1.94
C THR A 327 13.60 19.26 0.97
N LEU A 328 13.39 17.94 0.99
CA LEU A 328 14.13 17.01 0.14
C LEU A 328 13.82 17.16 -1.36
N ILE A 329 12.56 17.42 -1.71
CA ILE A 329 12.15 17.57 -3.12
C ILE A 329 12.32 19.00 -3.64
N ALA A 330 12.52 19.98 -2.75
CA ALA A 330 12.61 21.39 -3.09
C ALA A 330 13.62 21.71 -4.24
N PRO A 331 14.84 21.13 -4.27
CA PRO A 331 15.76 21.38 -5.38
C PRO A 331 15.22 20.96 -6.75
N VAL A 332 14.45 19.87 -6.82
CA VAL A 332 13.83 19.39 -8.06
C VAL A 332 12.72 20.35 -8.51
N LEU A 333 11.89 20.81 -7.57
CA LEU A 333 10.82 21.76 -7.88
C LEU A 333 11.36 23.13 -8.30
N LEU A 334 12.47 23.58 -7.70
CA LEU A 334 13.14 24.81 -8.13
C LEU A 334 13.66 24.69 -9.57
N ALA A 335 14.30 23.58 -9.92
CA ALA A 335 14.75 23.34 -11.29
C ALA A 335 13.59 23.35 -12.31
N ILE A 336 12.41 22.83 -11.94
CA ILE A 336 11.20 22.91 -12.77
C ILE A 336 10.71 24.36 -12.94
N VAL A 337 10.75 25.18 -11.88
CA VAL A 337 10.29 26.57 -11.91
C VAL A 337 11.27 27.48 -12.66
N ASP A 338 12.55 27.16 -12.65
CA ASP A 338 13.61 27.92 -13.34
C ASP A 338 13.64 27.66 -14.87
N GLU A 339 13.03 26.57 -15.36
CA GLU A 339 12.90 26.21 -16.80
C GLU A 339 11.80 27.00 -17.54
#